data_AF-A0A519WPE5-F1
#
_entry.id   AF-A0A519WPE5-F1
#
_cell.length_a   1.000
_cell.length_b   1.000
_cell.length_c   1.000
_cell.angle_alpha   90.00
_cell.angle_beta   90.00
_cell.angle_gamma   90.00
#
_symmetry.space_group_name_H-M   'P 1'
#
loop_
_entity.id
_entity.type
_entity.pdbx_description
1 polymer ?
#
loop_
_entity_poly.entity_id
_entity_poly.type
_entity_poly.pdbx_seq_one_letter_code
_entity_poly.pdbx_strand_id
1 'polypeptide(L)'
;MKYIFISILLLTEISYSQEKQFKNQGELEDHQAQEFFKKEYSQQNFAKFSGSIEIIDNITIKFDYKTLIIWNVDAKLLDIFSEGIFYPQIL
;
A
#
# COMPACT_ATOMS: atom_id res chain seq x y z
N MET A 1 11.15 -46.31 19.58
CA MET A 1 12.07 -45.23 19.13
C MET A 1 11.83 -44.84 17.66
N LYS A 2 12.02 -45.74 16.68
CA LYS A 2 11.88 -45.42 15.23
C LYS A 2 10.49 -44.87 14.82
N TYR A 3 9.41 -45.39 15.41
CA TYR A 3 8.04 -44.97 15.08
C TYR A 3 7.61 -43.63 15.70
N ILE A 4 8.28 -43.18 16.78
CA ILE A 4 8.00 -41.90 17.46
C ILE A 4 8.51 -40.73 16.61
N PHE A 5 9.66 -40.90 15.96
CA PHE A 5 10.18 -39.90 15.02
C PHE A 5 9.27 -39.73 13.80
N ILE A 6 8.68 -40.83 13.30
CA ILE A 6 7.74 -40.78 12.16
C ILE A 6 6.44 -40.07 12.54
N SER A 7 5.91 -40.30 13.75
CA SER A 7 4.69 -39.61 14.21
C SER A 7 4.90 -38.11 14.44
N ILE A 8 6.07 -37.69 14.91
CA ILE A 8 6.40 -36.27 15.09
C ILE A 8 6.52 -35.56 13.73
N LEU A 9 7.08 -36.22 12.72
CA LEU A 9 7.24 -35.67 11.37
C LEU A 9 5.89 -35.52 10.63
N LEU A 10 4.91 -36.38 10.93
CA LEU A 10 3.54 -36.27 10.40
C LEU A 10 2.73 -35.12 11.05
N LEU A 11 3.00 -34.79 12.32
CA LEU A 11 2.32 -33.69 13.02
C LEU A 11 2.77 -32.30 12.53
N THR A 12 4.00 -32.17 12.04
CA THR A 12 4.52 -30.89 11.53
C THR A 12 3.90 -30.50 10.19
N GLU A 13 3.53 -31.46 9.35
CA GLU A 13 2.93 -31.20 8.03
C GLU A 13 1.50 -30.65 8.15
N ILE A 14 0.73 -31.12 9.14
CA ILE A 14 -0.68 -30.70 9.37
C ILE A 14 -0.76 -29.24 9.85
N SER A 15 0.30 -28.74 10.50
CA SER A 15 0.32 -27.37 11.04
C SER A 15 0.49 -26.28 9.97
N TYR A 16 0.90 -26.64 8.75
CA TYR A 16 1.14 -25.69 7.66
C TYR A 16 -0.08 -25.43 6.77
N SER A 17 -1.19 -26.17 6.94
CA SER A 17 -2.38 -26.05 6.09
C SER A 17 -3.63 -25.65 6.89
N GLN A 18 -3.52 -24.63 7.73
CA GLN A 18 -4.71 -23.96 8.26
C GLN A 18 -5.20 -22.96 7.20
N GLU A 19 -6.10 -23.40 6.32
CA GLU A 19 -6.81 -22.48 5.44
C GLU A 19 -7.59 -21.46 6.28
N LYS A 20 -7.39 -20.18 5.99
CA LYS A 20 -8.11 -19.10 6.65
C LYS A 20 -9.60 -19.27 6.34
N GLN A 21 -10.42 -19.55 7.36
CA GLN A 21 -11.86 -19.61 7.20
C GLN A 21 -12.43 -18.20 7.17
N PHE A 22 -13.05 -17.82 6.05
CA PHE A 22 -13.69 -16.52 5.87
C PHE A 22 -15.16 -16.58 6.27
N LYS A 23 -15.64 -15.58 7.00
CA LYS A 23 -17.04 -15.53 7.48
C LYS A 23 -18.02 -15.13 6.37
N ASN A 24 -17.56 -14.38 5.38
CA ASN A 24 -18.35 -13.92 4.25
C ASN A 24 -17.43 -13.60 3.04
N GLN A 25 -18.06 -13.28 1.92
CA GLN A 25 -17.38 -12.96 0.67
C GLN A 25 -16.46 -11.73 0.76
N GLY A 26 -16.87 -10.69 1.49
CA GLY A 26 -16.06 -9.48 1.65
C GLY A 26 -14.73 -9.77 2.37
N GLU A 27 -14.75 -10.62 3.40
CA GLU A 27 -13.52 -11.00 4.10
C GLU A 27 -12.55 -11.82 3.21
N LEU A 28 -13.10 -12.64 2.31
CA LEU A 28 -12.32 -13.36 1.32
C LEU A 28 -11.66 -12.39 0.32
N GLU A 29 -12.43 -11.44 -0.20
CA GLU A 29 -11.95 -10.43 -1.16
C GLU A 29 -10.89 -9.52 -0.55
N ASP A 30 -11.09 -9.07 0.70
CA ASP A 30 -10.10 -8.29 1.45
C ASP A 30 -8.79 -9.07 1.62
N HIS A 31 -8.87 -10.36 1.96
CA HIS A 31 -7.69 -11.19 2.08
C HIS A 31 -6.99 -11.41 0.74
N GLN A 32 -7.74 -11.64 -0.34
CA GLN A 32 -7.18 -11.78 -1.68
C GLN A 32 -6.48 -10.51 -2.14
N ALA A 33 -7.06 -9.33 -1.87
CA ALA A 33 -6.44 -8.04 -2.16
C ALA A 33 -5.13 -7.85 -1.37
N GLN A 34 -5.11 -8.23 -0.09
CA GLN A 34 -3.89 -8.17 0.73
C GLN A 34 -2.79 -9.10 0.19
N GLU A 35 -3.12 -10.35 -0.14
CA GLU A 35 -2.14 -11.30 -0.67
C GLU A 35 -1.65 -10.89 -2.06
N PHE A 36 -2.54 -10.40 -2.92
CA PHE A 36 -2.18 -9.82 -4.21
C PHE A 36 -1.22 -8.64 -4.02
N PHE A 37 -1.53 -7.71 -3.12
CA PHE A 37 -0.65 -6.59 -2.82
C PHE A 37 0.72 -7.08 -2.31
N LYS A 38 0.77 -8.00 -1.33
CA LYS A 38 2.05 -8.54 -0.84
C LYS A 38 2.90 -9.18 -1.94
N LYS A 39 2.26 -9.88 -2.88
CA LYS A 39 2.94 -10.62 -3.94
C LYS A 39 3.40 -9.72 -5.09
N GLU A 40 2.54 -8.83 -5.53
CA GLU A 40 2.74 -8.07 -6.78
C GLU A 40 3.21 -6.63 -6.52
N TYR A 41 3.03 -6.09 -5.31
CA TYR A 41 3.51 -4.76 -4.98
C TYR A 41 5.04 -4.74 -4.91
N SER A 42 5.66 -4.16 -5.93
CA SER A 42 7.06 -3.77 -5.88
C SER A 42 7.18 -2.40 -5.25
N GLN A 43 8.04 -2.27 -4.24
CA GLN A 43 8.35 -0.96 -3.66
C GLN A 43 9.05 -0.12 -4.72
N GLN A 44 8.33 0.86 -5.27
CA GLN A 44 8.89 1.81 -6.22
C GLN A 44 9.51 2.98 -5.45
N ASN A 45 10.74 3.33 -5.82
CA ASN A 45 11.40 4.51 -5.30
C ASN A 45 11.16 5.66 -6.28
N PHE A 46 10.12 6.44 -6.04
CA PHE A 46 9.86 7.66 -6.79
C PHE A 46 10.66 8.79 -6.17
N ALA A 47 11.45 9.48 -6.99
CA ALA A 47 12.06 10.73 -6.56
C ALA A 47 10.96 11.71 -6.15
N LYS A 48 11.02 12.18 -4.90
CA LYS A 48 10.19 13.30 -4.46
C LYS A 48 10.53 14.52 -5.28
N PHE A 49 9.55 15.39 -5.50
CA PHE A 49 9.79 16.69 -6.10
C PHE A 49 10.84 17.47 -5.27
N SER A 50 11.89 17.94 -5.94
CA SER A 50 13.05 18.57 -5.30
C SER A 50 13.05 20.10 -5.38
N GLY A 51 12.07 20.69 -6.07
CA GLY A 51 11.91 22.12 -6.19
C GLY A 51 11.19 22.75 -5.00
N SER A 52 10.88 24.03 -5.13
CA SER A 52 10.09 24.77 -4.15
C SER A 52 8.61 24.38 -4.21
N ILE A 53 8.03 24.06 -3.05
CA ILE A 53 6.61 23.79 -2.89
C ILE A 53 6.03 24.89 -2.01
N GLU A 54 5.06 25.63 -2.53
CA GLU A 54 4.36 26.69 -1.81
C GLU A 54 2.87 26.40 -1.81
N ILE A 55 2.27 26.28 -0.62
CA ILE A 55 0.82 26.14 -0.45
C ILE A 55 0.24 27.55 -0.45
N ILE A 56 -0.52 27.89 -1.49
CA ILE A 56 -1.13 29.22 -1.62
C ILE A 56 -2.46 29.25 -0.85
N ASP A 57 -3.28 28.22 -0.99
CA ASP A 57 -4.54 28.04 -0.27
C ASP A 57 -4.91 26.55 -0.17
N ASN A 58 -6.16 26.26 0.23
CA ASN A 58 -6.66 24.91 0.45
C ASN A 58 -6.89 24.08 -0.83
N ILE A 59 -6.75 24.69 -2.01
CA ILE A 59 -6.91 24.01 -3.30
C ILE A 59 -5.72 24.26 -4.23
N THR A 60 -4.83 25.21 -3.91
CA THR A 60 -3.80 25.70 -4.81
C THR A 60 -2.42 25.47 -4.24
N ILE A 61 -1.61 24.71 -4.97
CA ILE A 61 -0.22 24.41 -4.62
C ILE A 61 0.68 24.77 -5.79
N LYS A 62 1.77 25.45 -5.51
CA LYS A 62 2.76 25.88 -6.51
C LYS A 62 4.03 25.05 -6.38
N PHE A 63 4.46 24.49 -7.51
CA PHE A 63 5.67 23.69 -7.69
C PHE A 63 6.61 24.45 -8.62
N ASP A 64 7.57 25.19 -8.05
CA ASP A 64 8.40 26.18 -8.75
C ASP A 64 7.58 27.15 -9.62
N TYR A 65 7.45 26.85 -10.91
CA TYR A 65 6.73 27.67 -11.90
C TYR A 65 5.38 27.07 -12.30
N LYS A 66 5.05 25.85 -11.87
CA LYS A 66 3.77 25.18 -12.14
C LYS A 66 2.81 25.39 -10.99
N THR A 67 1.53 25.56 -11.31
CA THR A 67 0.46 25.68 -10.31
C THR A 67 -0.51 24.52 -10.49
N LEU A 68 -0.77 23.82 -9.40
CA LEU A 68 -1.74 22.75 -9.32
C LEU A 68 -2.97 23.25 -8.56
N ILE A 69 -4.14 23.05 -9.15
CA ILE A 69 -5.42 23.35 -8.53
C ILE A 69 -6.16 22.02 -8.31
N ILE A 70 -6.39 21.66 -7.05
CA ILE A 70 -6.98 20.40 -6.65
C ILE A 70 -8.43 20.65 -6.23
N TRP A 71 -9.34 20.32 -7.13
CA TRP A 71 -10.77 20.45 -6.87
C TRP A 71 -11.28 19.27 -6.05
N ASN A 72 -12.12 19.55 -5.05
CA ASN A 72 -12.84 18.54 -4.26
C ASN A 72 -11.93 17.54 -3.51
N VAL A 73 -10.80 18.02 -2.99
CA VAL A 73 -9.90 17.22 -2.14
C VAL A 73 -10.22 17.46 -0.67
N ASP A 74 -10.23 16.38 0.11
CA ASP A 74 -10.26 16.49 1.57
C ASP A 74 -9.01 17.27 2.01
N ALA A 75 -9.18 18.32 2.81
CA ALA A 75 -8.08 19.15 3.29
C ALA A 75 -6.98 18.31 3.97
N LYS A 76 -7.29 17.14 4.52
CA LYS A 76 -6.31 16.20 5.09
C LYS A 76 -5.31 15.64 4.08
N LEU A 77 -5.63 15.66 2.79
CA LEU A 77 -4.75 15.19 1.72
C LEU A 77 -3.75 16.27 1.26
N LEU A 78 -3.93 17.54 1.66
CA LEU A 78 -2.95 18.62 1.40
C LEU A 78 -1.55 18.27 1.89
N ASP A 79 -1.45 17.63 3.05
CA ASP A 79 -0.17 17.26 3.64
C ASP A 79 0.62 16.32 2.71
N ILE A 80 -0.06 15.38 2.05
CA ILE A 80 0.56 14.44 1.10
C ILE A 80 1.11 15.20 -0.12
N PHE A 81 0.37 16.20 -0.59
CA PHE A 81 0.81 17.02 -1.73
C PHE A 81 1.99 17.92 -1.38
N SER A 82 2.07 18.38 -0.13
CA SER A 82 3.20 19.14 0.39
C SER A 82 4.50 18.33 0.44
N GLU A 83 4.40 16.99 0.52
CA GLU A 83 5.56 16.11 0.52
C GLU A 83 6.18 15.87 -0.86
N GLY A 84 5.63 16.47 -1.93
CA GLY A 84 6.18 16.33 -3.28
C GLY A 84 6.02 14.91 -3.84
N ILE A 85 5.05 14.14 -3.35
CA ILE A 85 4.71 12.78 -3.81
C ILE A 85 3.81 12.88 -5.06
N PHE A 86 4.26 13.67 -6.04
CA PHE A 86 3.63 13.73 -7.35
C PHE A 86 4.36 12.83 -8.32
N TYR A 87 3.60 12.07 -9.09
CA TYR A 87 4.15 11.29 -10.19
C TYR A 87 4.67 12.27 -11.25
N PRO A 88 5.94 12.18 -11.69
CA PRO A 88 6.55 13.16 -12.59
C PRO A 88 5.81 13.37 -13.93
N GLN A 89 4.96 12.42 -14.33
CA GLN A 89 4.26 12.45 -15.62
C GLN A 89 2.92 13.22 -15.61
N ILE A 90 2.49 13.75 -14.46
CA ILE A 90 1.24 14.54 -14.34
C ILE A 90 1.52 16.05 -14.53
N LEU A 91 2.79 16.48 -14.50
CA LEU A 91 3.20 17.89 -14.62
C LEU A 91 3.58 18.31 -16.03
#